data_AF-A0AAE1NPY0-F1
#
_entry.id   AF-A0AAE1NPY0-F1
#
_cell.length_a   1.000
_cell.length_b   1.000
_cell.length_c   1.000
_cell.angle_alpha   90.00
_cell.angle_beta   90.00
_cell.angle_gamma   90.00
#
_symmetry.space_group_name_H-M   'P 1'
#
loop_
_entity.id
_entity.type
_entity.pdbx_description
1 polymer ?
#
loop_
_entity_poly.entity_id
_entity_poly.type
_entity_poly.pdbx_seq_one_letter_code
_entity_poly.pdbx_strand_id
1 'polypeptide(L)'
;MKVLVLVAALVACVAGDAIPDFVTRGKCAAVKIQDNFDLRKYAGRWYITEMIDIPYLPAKKCTHTFYDYSDTDYGFGCEDGRLWGQQRLPSR
;
A
#
# COMPACT_ATOMS: atom_id res chain seq x y z
N MET A 1 -13.04 43.26 14.88
CA MET A 1 -12.29 42.94 13.65
C MET A 1 -11.03 42.09 13.88
N LYS A 2 -10.10 42.45 14.78
CA LYS A 2 -8.87 41.67 15.04
C LYS A 2 -9.10 40.21 15.49
N VAL A 3 -10.09 39.98 16.36
CA VAL A 3 -10.44 38.64 16.86
C VAL A 3 -10.98 37.74 15.75
N LEU A 4 -11.80 38.30 14.86
CA LEU A 4 -12.39 37.57 13.73
C LEU A 4 -11.35 37.13 12.71
N VAL A 5 -10.33 37.97 12.47
CA VAL A 5 -9.19 37.64 11.59
C VAL A 5 -8.31 36.53 12.20
N LEU A 6 -8.07 36.58 13.52
CA LEU A 6 -7.29 35.54 14.22
C LEU A 6 -8.01 34.18 14.21
N VAL A 7 -9.33 34.18 14.41
CA VAL A 7 -10.15 32.95 14.36
C VAL A 7 -10.20 32.38 12.95
N ALA A 8 -10.35 33.22 11.92
CA ALA A 8 -10.31 32.76 10.52
C ALA A 8 -8.96 32.16 10.12
N ALA A 9 -7.85 32.74 10.59
CA ALA A 9 -6.50 32.21 10.34
C ALA A 9 -6.27 30.86 11.04
N LEU A 10 -6.77 30.70 12.28
CA LEU A 10 -6.71 29.42 13.00
C LEU A 10 -7.50 28.33 12.28
N VAL A 11 -8.73 28.62 11.82
CA VAL A 11 -9.58 27.65 11.08
C VAL A 11 -8.94 27.23 9.76
N ALA A 12 -8.26 28.13 9.04
CA ALA A 12 -7.51 27.80 7.84
C ALA A 12 -6.32 26.85 8.09
N CYS A 13 -5.69 26.93 9.27
CA CYS A 13 -4.63 25.99 9.67
C CYS A 13 -5.17 24.59 10.03
N VAL A 14 -6.41 24.47 10.52
CA VAL A 14 -7.01 23.17 10.88
C VAL A 14 -7.60 22.45 9.65
N ALA A 15 -7.97 23.19 8.60
CA ALA A 15 -8.46 22.63 7.33
C ALA A 15 -7.35 22.09 6.42
N GLY A 16 -6.08 22.23 6.81
CA GLY A 16 -4.99 21.47 6.22
C GLY A 16 -5.04 20.05 6.72
N ASP A 17 -5.76 19.18 6.02
CA ASP A 17 -5.64 17.72 6.16
C ASP A 17 -4.16 17.39 6.34
N ALA A 18 -3.80 16.93 7.54
CA ALA A 18 -2.43 16.68 7.92
C ALA A 18 -1.81 15.72 6.89
N ILE A 19 -0.81 16.19 6.16
CA ILE A 19 -0.05 15.37 5.21
C ILE A 19 0.45 14.14 5.98
N PRO A 20 0.10 12.90 5.56
CA PRO A 20 0.53 11.72 6.27
C PRO A 20 2.06 11.67 6.36
N ASP A 21 2.58 11.17 7.47
CA ASP A 21 4.02 11.08 7.77
C ASP A 21 4.81 10.24 6.75
N PHE A 22 4.17 9.26 6.11
CA PHE A 22 4.76 8.47 5.03
C PHE A 22 4.95 9.26 3.71
N VAL A 23 4.36 10.46 3.57
CA VAL A 23 4.50 11.29 2.38
C VAL A 23 5.79 12.09 2.45
N THR A 24 6.79 11.65 1.70
CA THR A 24 8.10 12.30 1.61
C THR A 24 8.20 13.22 0.39
N ARG A 25 8.95 14.32 0.51
CA ARG A 25 9.29 15.18 -0.64
C ARG A 25 10.20 14.44 -1.62
N GLY A 26 9.90 14.52 -2.91
CA GLY A 26 10.69 13.91 -3.98
C GLY A 26 9.79 13.27 -5.05
N LYS A 27 10.43 12.66 -6.06
CA LYS A 27 9.75 11.77 -7.01
C LYS A 27 10.00 10.31 -6.59
N CYS A 28 9.12 9.39 -7.00
CA CYS A 28 9.32 7.97 -6.78
C CYS A 28 10.67 7.49 -7.33
N ALA A 29 11.30 6.55 -6.64
CA ALA A 29 12.55 5.95 -7.12
C ALA A 29 12.33 5.17 -8.42
N ALA A 30 13.26 5.27 -9.35
CA ALA A 30 13.28 4.45 -10.56
C ALA A 30 13.84 3.06 -10.22
N VAL A 31 12.95 2.09 -10.01
CA VAL A 31 13.31 0.70 -9.66
C VAL A 31 13.35 -0.19 -10.90
N LYS A 32 14.29 -1.14 -10.92
CA LYS A 32 14.34 -2.16 -11.99
C LYS A 32 13.27 -3.21 -11.75
N ILE A 33 12.47 -3.51 -12.77
CA ILE A 33 11.50 -4.62 -12.75
C ILE A 33 12.23 -5.93 -13.02
N GLN A 34 11.77 -7.02 -12.41
CA GLN A 34 12.32 -8.34 -12.67
C GLN A 34 11.98 -8.80 -14.10
N ASP A 35 13.02 -9.10 -14.87
CA ASP A 35 12.88 -9.64 -16.22
C ASP A 35 12.33 -11.08 -16.17
N ASN A 36 11.41 -11.42 -17.07
CA ASN A 36 10.80 -12.76 -17.18
C ASN A 36 10.17 -13.26 -15.86
N PHE A 37 9.47 -12.38 -15.15
CA PHE A 37 8.74 -12.75 -13.94
C PHE A 37 7.65 -13.79 -14.23
N ASP A 38 7.77 -14.96 -13.59
CA ASP A 38 6.86 -16.09 -13.73
C ASP A 38 5.90 -16.15 -12.54
N LEU A 39 4.63 -15.83 -12.78
CA LEU A 39 3.61 -15.75 -11.74
C LEU A 39 3.37 -17.12 -11.08
N ARG A 40 3.48 -18.22 -11.83
CA ARG A 40 3.27 -19.57 -11.27
C ARG A 40 4.35 -19.92 -10.27
N LYS A 41 5.60 -19.51 -10.54
CA LYS A 41 6.73 -19.75 -9.63
C LYS A 41 6.71 -18.84 -8.39
N TYR A 42 6.02 -17.71 -8.47
CA TYR A 42 5.85 -16.80 -7.34
C TYR A 42 4.71 -17.22 -6.40
N ALA A 43 3.79 -18.08 -6.86
CA ALA A 43 2.68 -18.59 -6.07
C ALA A 43 3.15 -19.32 -4.79
N GLY A 44 2.28 -19.36 -3.78
CA GLY A 44 2.54 -20.00 -2.50
C GLY A 44 2.69 -19.04 -1.34
N ARG A 45 3.31 -19.51 -0.25
CA ARG A 45 3.39 -18.78 1.03
C ARG A 45 4.61 -17.88 1.10
N TRP A 46 4.37 -16.61 1.38
CA TRP A 46 5.41 -15.60 1.62
C TRP A 46 5.31 -15.07 3.05
N TYR A 47 6.47 -14.93 3.69
CA TYR A 47 6.60 -14.35 5.02
C TYR A 47 7.25 -12.98 4.90
N ILE A 48 6.66 -11.98 5.55
CA ILE A 48 7.21 -10.63 5.58
C ILE A 48 8.24 -10.58 6.71
N THR A 49 9.52 -10.48 6.36
CA THR A 49 10.62 -10.38 7.32
C THR A 49 10.93 -8.94 7.70
N GLU A 50 10.80 -8.02 6.74
CA GLU A 50 11.01 -6.59 6.91
C GLU A 50 9.96 -5.82 6.13
N MET A 51 9.47 -4.73 6.70
CA MET A 51 8.51 -3.83 6.06
C MET A 51 8.74 -2.40 6.53
N ILE A 52 8.51 -1.46 5.62
CA ILE A 52 8.34 -0.06 5.98
C ILE A 52 7.01 0.07 6.73
N ASP A 53 6.90 0.99 7.70
CA ASP A 53 5.64 1.19 8.41
C ASP A 53 4.57 1.70 7.45
N ILE A 54 3.47 0.96 7.33
CA ILE A 54 2.36 1.26 6.42
C ILE A 54 1.11 1.38 7.28
N PRO A 55 0.46 2.57 7.34
CA PRO A 55 -0.66 2.81 8.25
C PRO A 55 -1.90 1.97 7.91
N TYR A 56 -1.96 1.43 6.70
CA TYR A 56 -3.06 0.61 6.21
C TYR A 56 -2.90 -0.89 6.52
N LEU A 57 -1.72 -1.33 6.98
CA LEU A 57 -1.49 -2.74 7.31
C LEU A 57 -1.67 -2.96 8.83
N PRO A 58 -2.73 -3.64 9.27
CA PRO A 58 -3.02 -3.80 10.69
C PRO A 58 -2.05 -4.76 11.40
N ALA A 59 -1.51 -5.75 10.68
CA ALA A 59 -0.61 -6.76 11.23
C ALA A 59 0.87 -6.34 11.07
N LYS A 60 1.54 -6.08 12.20
CA LYS A 60 2.97 -5.71 12.23
C LYS A 60 3.92 -6.87 12.57
N LYS A 61 3.38 -8.04 12.94
CA LYS A 61 4.16 -9.22 13.36
C LYS A 61 3.54 -10.49 12.81
N CYS A 62 4.39 -11.48 12.51
CA CYS A 62 3.99 -12.78 11.97
C CYS A 62 3.16 -12.68 10.68
N THR A 63 3.34 -11.58 9.94
CA THR A 63 2.59 -11.29 8.73
C THR A 63 3.07 -12.21 7.61
N HIS A 64 2.11 -12.89 7.01
CA HIS A 64 2.35 -13.80 5.92
C HIS A 64 1.14 -13.79 4.99
N THR A 65 1.37 -14.11 3.73
CA THR A 65 0.32 -14.13 2.70
C THR A 65 0.47 -15.40 1.88
N PHE A 66 -0.66 -15.96 1.43
CA PHE A 66 -0.68 -17.03 0.45
C PHE A 66 -1.16 -16.47 -0.88
N TYR A 67 -0.31 -16.57 -1.90
CA TYR A 67 -0.61 -16.13 -3.26
C TYR A 67 -1.12 -17.32 -4.05
N ASP A 68 -2.44 -17.38 -4.26
CA ASP A 68 -3.09 -18.41 -5.06
C ASP A 68 -3.16 -17.96 -6.52
N TYR A 69 -2.46 -18.66 -7.41
CA TYR A 69 -2.34 -18.23 -8.80
C TYR A 69 -3.56 -18.66 -9.63
N SER A 70 -4.17 -17.68 -10.31
CA SER A 70 -5.30 -17.89 -11.21
C SER A 70 -4.83 -17.85 -12.66
N ASP A 71 -5.05 -18.97 -13.36
CA ASP A 71 -4.81 -19.07 -14.80
C ASP A 71 -5.77 -18.24 -15.64
N THR A 72 -7.01 -18.08 -15.17
CA THR A 72 -8.04 -17.31 -15.87
C THR A 72 -7.83 -15.81 -15.72
N ASP A 73 -7.38 -15.36 -14.56
CA ASP A 73 -7.20 -13.93 -14.27
C ASP A 73 -5.78 -13.43 -14.53
N TYR A 74 -4.84 -14.34 -14.80
CA TYR A 74 -3.42 -14.06 -14.93
C TYR A 74 -2.90 -13.21 -13.76
N GLY A 75 -3.17 -13.68 -12.54
CA GLY A 75 -2.91 -12.93 -11.31
C GLY A 75 -3.02 -13.80 -10.08
N PHE A 76 -3.05 -13.17 -8.90
CA PHE A 76 -3.19 -13.89 -7.63
C PHE A 76 -4.50 -13.56 -6.93
N GLY A 77 -5.22 -14.58 -6.49
CA GLY A 77 -6.14 -14.49 -5.37
C GLY A 77 -5.32 -14.42 -4.08
N CYS A 78 -5.54 -13.40 -3.28
CA CYS A 78 -4.92 -13.30 -1.96
C CYS A 78 -5.96 -13.77 -0.94
N GLU A 79 -5.80 -14.99 -0.41
CA GLU A 79 -6.48 -15.39 0.82
C GLU A 79 -5.67 -14.86 2.00
N ASP A 80 -5.95 -13.62 2.41
CA ASP A 80 -5.78 -13.25 3.80
C ASP A 80 -7.15 -13.42 4.45
N GLY A 81 -7.22 -14.15 5.57
CA GLY A 81 -8.44 -14.75 6.14
C GLY A 81 -9.54 -13.78 6.58
N ARG A 82 -9.56 -12.53 6.10
CA ARG A 82 -10.64 -11.55 6.28
C ARG A 82 -10.92 -10.62 5.08
N LEU A 83 -10.16 -10.64 3.97
CA LEU A 83 -10.39 -9.70 2.85
C LEU A 83 -10.07 -10.32 1.48
N TRP A 84 -11.10 -10.58 0.67
CA TRP A 84 -10.96 -10.90 -0.75
C TRP A 84 -10.54 -9.63 -1.52
N GLY A 85 -9.23 -9.40 -1.64
CA GLY A 85 -8.65 -8.41 -2.52
C GLY A 85 -7.96 -9.09 -3.70
N GLN A 86 -8.55 -9.00 -4.91
CA GLN A 86 -7.92 -9.55 -6.10
C GLN A 86 -6.86 -8.58 -6.62
N GLN A 87 -5.59 -8.95 -6.52
CA GLN A 87 -4.49 -8.14 -7.01
C GLN A 87 -4.21 -8.50 -8.47
N ARG A 88 -5.02 -7.94 -9.37
CA ARG A 88 -4.88 -8.10 -10.82
C ARG A 88 -3.67 -7.28 -11.28
N LEU A 89 -2.58 -7.94 -11.69
CA LEU A 89 -1.46 -7.25 -12.32
C LEU A 89 -1.85 -6.88 -13.76
N PRO A 90 -1.52 -5.68 -14.26
CA PRO A 90 -1.82 -5.31 -15.64
C PRO A 90 -1.10 -6.28 -16.60
N SER A 91 -1.87 -6.88 -17.50
CA SER A 91 -1.33 -7.67 -18.61
C SER A 91 -0.50 -6.75 -19.52
N ARG A 92 0.66 -7.25 -19.95
CA ARG A 92 1.48 -6.61 -20.99
C ARG A 92 0.69 -6.36 -22.27
#